data_AF-A0A350BVL5-F1
#
_entry.id   AF-A0A350BVL5-F1
#
_cell.length_a   1.000
_cell.length_b   1.000
_cell.length_c   1.000
_cell.angle_alpha   90.00
_cell.angle_beta   90.00
_cell.angle_gamma   90.00
#
_symmetry.space_group_name_H-M   'P 1'
#
loop_
_entity.id
_entity.type
_entity.pdbx_description
1 polymer ?
#
loop_
_entity_poly.entity_id
_entity_poly.type
_entity_poly.pdbx_seq_one_letter_code
_entity_poly.pdbx_strand_id
1 'polypeptide(L)'
;MEEFKGDKRTKAYRDWKAKQEKESKGLGDTVEKVLEKTGVAKVAKFILGEDCGCDSRKELLNRMFPYEKPNCLTEDEYDYLANFFGERRATITSEQQKSLVNIYNRVFNDNVKGTSCAPCFVNSILKKLEKVYRKYK
;
A
#
# COMPACT_ATOMS: atom_id res chain seq x y z
N MET A 1 29.75 -4.37 6.33
CA MET A 1 29.51 -5.79 6.03
C MET A 1 30.82 -6.49 6.33
N GLU A 2 30.90 -7.27 7.41
CA GLU A 2 32.15 -7.94 7.80
C GLU A 2 32.44 -9.09 6.84
N GLU A 3 33.55 -9.03 6.11
CA GLU A 3 33.97 -10.10 5.20
C GLU A 3 34.66 -11.22 5.97
N PHE A 4 34.23 -12.47 5.73
CA PHE A 4 34.83 -13.66 6.33
C PHE A 4 36.29 -13.83 5.88
N LYS A 5 37.24 -13.63 6.80
CA LYS A 5 38.68 -13.85 6.56
C LYS A 5 39.04 -15.32 6.81
N GLY A 6 38.83 -16.18 5.81
CA GLY A 6 39.20 -17.61 5.86
C GLY A 6 38.93 -18.36 4.54
N ASP A 7 39.40 -19.61 4.44
CA ASP A 7 39.20 -20.44 3.25
C ASP A 7 37.74 -20.91 3.12
N LYS A 8 37.11 -20.52 2.00
CA LYS A 8 35.69 -20.74 1.68
C LYS A 8 35.33 -22.22 1.46
N ARG A 9 36.30 -23.14 1.38
CA ARG A 9 36.05 -24.59 1.20
C ARG A 9 35.86 -25.33 2.53
N THR A 10 36.23 -24.69 3.63
CA THR A 10 36.21 -25.29 4.98
C THR A 10 34.80 -25.43 5.53
N LYS A 11 34.62 -26.37 6.45
CA LYS A 11 33.36 -26.56 7.18
C LYS A 11 32.95 -25.29 7.95
N ALA A 12 33.92 -24.56 8.47
CA ALA A 12 33.72 -23.28 9.15
C ALA A 12 33.05 -22.21 8.28
N TYR A 13 33.37 -22.14 6.97
CA TYR A 13 32.68 -21.22 6.05
C TYR A 13 31.23 -21.62 5.83
N ARG A 14 30.93 -22.91 5.73
CA ARG A 14 29.54 -23.42 5.56
C ARG A 14 28.70 -23.11 6.79
N ASP A 15 29.27 -23.29 7.98
CA ASP A 15 28.61 -23.00 9.24
C ASP A 15 28.42 -21.48 9.46
N TRP A 16 29.39 -20.65 9.05
CA TRP A 16 29.27 -19.18 9.04
C TRP A 16 28.19 -18.69 8.06
N LYS A 17 28.14 -19.25 6.85
CA LYS A 17 27.13 -18.92 5.83
C LYS A 17 25.73 -19.34 6.29
N ALA A 18 25.59 -20.52 6.90
CA ALA A 18 24.32 -21.00 7.43
C ALA A 18 23.85 -20.19 8.64
N LYS A 19 24.77 -19.66 9.46
CA LYS A 19 24.46 -18.68 10.51
C LYS A 19 24.02 -17.34 9.93
N GLN A 20 24.73 -16.82 8.93
CA GLN A 20 24.32 -15.61 8.21
C GLN A 20 22.96 -15.78 7.54
N GLU A 21 22.69 -16.87 6.83
CA GLU A 21 21.37 -17.17 6.21
C GLU A 21 20.26 -17.41 7.27
N LYS A 22 20.60 -17.78 8.51
CA LYS A 22 19.63 -17.88 9.61
C LYS A 22 19.42 -16.57 10.38
N GLU A 23 20.46 -15.74 10.53
CA GLU A 23 20.40 -14.43 11.19
C GLU A 23 19.86 -13.34 10.25
N SER A 24 20.07 -13.47 8.93
CA SER A 24 19.44 -12.63 7.90
C SER A 24 18.05 -13.09 7.50
N LYS A 25 17.38 -13.87 8.36
CA LYS A 25 15.91 -14.02 8.35
C LYS A 25 15.27 -12.71 8.80
N GLY A 26 15.40 -11.72 7.92
CA GLY A 26 14.63 -10.49 7.98
C GLY A 26 13.15 -10.82 7.94
N LEU A 27 12.36 -9.91 8.50
CA LEU A 27 10.91 -9.97 8.60
C LEU A 27 10.19 -10.27 7.25
N GLY A 28 10.89 -10.18 6.11
CA GLY A 28 10.41 -10.51 4.77
C GLY A 28 9.88 -11.94 4.61
N ASP A 29 10.60 -12.98 5.04
CA ASP A 29 10.22 -14.38 4.76
C ASP A 29 8.94 -14.86 5.46
N THR A 30 8.59 -14.23 6.60
CA THR A 30 7.38 -14.57 7.35
C THR A 30 6.18 -13.76 6.87
N VAL A 31 6.43 -12.52 6.46
CA VAL A 31 5.43 -11.67 5.78
C VAL A 31 5.09 -12.29 4.43
N GLU A 32 6.05 -12.77 3.66
CA GLU A 32 5.86 -13.34 2.32
C GLU A 32 4.96 -14.58 2.31
N LYS A 33 5.12 -15.50 3.28
CA LYS A 33 4.25 -16.70 3.42
C LYS A 33 2.83 -16.39 3.90
N VAL A 34 2.65 -15.31 4.67
CA VAL A 34 1.32 -14.83 5.08
C VAL A 34 0.65 -14.05 3.93
N LEU A 35 1.44 -13.29 3.19
CA LEU A 35 1.04 -12.51 2.01
C LEU A 35 0.69 -13.39 0.81
N GLU A 36 1.28 -14.58 0.63
CA GLU A 36 0.89 -15.50 -0.46
C GLU A 36 -0.51 -16.12 -0.26
N LYS A 37 -0.90 -16.37 0.98
CA LYS A 37 -2.16 -17.09 1.31
C LYS A 37 -3.36 -16.20 1.54
N THR A 38 -3.14 -14.95 1.93
CA THR A 38 -4.18 -13.93 2.00
C THR A 38 -4.01 -13.04 0.78
N GLY A 39 -5.06 -12.60 0.08
CA GLY A 39 -4.95 -11.84 -1.19
C GLY A 39 -4.13 -10.53 -1.18
N VAL A 40 -3.40 -10.25 -0.09
CA VAL A 40 -2.37 -9.24 0.09
C VAL A 40 -1.13 -9.50 -0.77
N ALA A 41 -0.95 -10.67 -1.40
CA ALA A 41 0.16 -10.94 -2.36
C ALA A 41 0.29 -9.88 -3.46
N LYS A 42 -0.82 -9.27 -3.90
CA LYS A 42 -0.81 -8.16 -4.85
C LYS A 42 -0.24 -6.87 -4.27
N VAL A 43 -0.45 -6.66 -2.97
CA VAL A 43 0.09 -5.55 -2.18
C VAL A 43 1.55 -5.83 -1.78
N ALA A 44 1.92 -7.09 -1.60
CA ALA A 44 3.32 -7.51 -1.44
C ALA A 44 4.16 -7.22 -2.68
N LYS A 45 3.63 -7.61 -3.86
CA LYS A 45 4.22 -7.27 -5.16
C LYS A 45 4.21 -5.77 -5.44
N PHE A 46 3.32 -5.02 -4.80
CA PHE A 46 3.32 -3.56 -4.80
C PHE A 46 4.51 -2.96 -4.03
N ILE A 47 5.02 -3.66 -3.00
CA ILE A 47 6.17 -3.23 -2.17
C ILE A 47 7.53 -3.57 -2.83
N LEU A 48 7.61 -4.60 -3.67
CA LEU A 48 8.89 -5.12 -4.18
C LEU A 48 9.36 -4.56 -5.55
N GLY A 49 8.72 -3.51 -6.08
CA GLY A 49 9.28 -2.71 -7.18
C GLY A 49 9.28 -3.33 -8.58
N GLU A 50 8.74 -4.54 -8.76
CA GLU A 50 8.52 -5.12 -10.09
C GLU A 50 7.18 -4.65 -10.65
N ASP A 51 7.27 -3.60 -11.48
CA ASP A 51 6.23 -3.08 -12.36
C ASP A 51 4.92 -2.72 -11.63
N CYS A 52 4.90 -1.51 -11.06
CA CYS A 52 3.67 -0.90 -10.58
C CYS A 52 2.67 -0.90 -11.74
N GLY A 53 1.75 -1.88 -11.76
CA GLY A 53 0.64 -2.02 -12.72
C GLY A 53 -0.40 -0.89 -12.65
N CYS A 54 0.10 0.33 -12.38
CA CYS A 54 -0.58 1.60 -12.42
C CYS A 54 -1.19 1.81 -13.80
N ASP A 55 -0.57 1.39 -14.90
CA ASP A 55 -1.17 1.59 -16.24
C ASP A 55 -2.46 0.78 -16.42
N SER A 56 -2.43 -0.53 -16.18
CA SER A 56 -3.66 -1.36 -16.26
C SER A 56 -4.71 -0.93 -15.22
N ARG A 57 -4.28 -0.52 -14.02
CA ARG A 57 -5.17 0.03 -12.98
C ARG A 57 -5.76 1.36 -13.41
N LYS A 58 -4.97 2.22 -14.03
CA LYS A 58 -5.37 3.53 -14.54
C LYS A 58 -6.36 3.37 -15.68
N GLU A 59 -6.18 2.40 -16.57
CA GLU A 59 -7.20 2.08 -17.58
C GLU A 59 -8.52 1.60 -16.97
N LEU A 60 -8.46 0.75 -15.94
CA LEU A 60 -9.65 0.33 -15.18
C LEU A 60 -10.31 1.50 -14.45
N LEU A 61 -9.52 2.35 -13.83
CA LEU A 61 -9.98 3.53 -13.10
C LEU A 61 -10.56 4.56 -14.06
N ASN A 62 -9.93 4.83 -15.20
CA ASN A 62 -10.45 5.69 -16.26
C ASN A 62 -11.77 5.17 -16.82
N ARG A 63 -11.95 3.84 -16.92
CA ARG A 63 -13.25 3.26 -17.30
C ARG A 63 -14.34 3.49 -16.25
N MET A 64 -14.00 3.48 -14.96
CA MET A 64 -14.97 3.72 -13.88
C MET A 64 -15.22 5.20 -13.59
N PHE A 65 -14.21 6.03 -13.82
CA PHE A 65 -14.18 7.47 -13.56
C PHE A 65 -13.75 8.21 -14.84
N PRO A 66 -14.56 8.14 -15.92
CA PRO A 66 -14.17 8.63 -17.24
C PRO A 66 -13.88 10.12 -17.30
N TYR A 67 -14.55 10.90 -16.45
CA TYR A 67 -14.38 12.35 -16.37
C TYR A 67 -13.18 12.76 -15.52
N GLU A 68 -12.88 12.02 -14.46
CA GLU A 68 -11.91 12.43 -13.44
C GLU A 68 -10.51 11.88 -13.70
N LYS A 69 -10.41 10.74 -14.40
CA LYS A 69 -9.14 10.07 -14.78
C LYS A 69 -8.14 10.01 -13.61
N PRO A 70 -8.47 9.30 -12.52
CA PRO A 70 -7.74 9.42 -11.29
C PRO A 70 -6.32 8.85 -11.38
N ASN A 71 -5.40 9.51 -10.68
CA ASN A 71 -4.02 9.10 -10.52
C ASN A 71 -3.90 7.88 -9.59
N CYS A 72 -2.83 7.11 -9.75
CA CYS A 72 -2.53 6.02 -8.84
C CYS A 72 -2.17 6.54 -7.45
N LEU A 73 -2.67 5.86 -6.41
CA LEU A 73 -2.27 6.07 -5.01
C LEU A 73 -0.75 5.91 -4.85
N THR A 74 -0.15 6.76 -4.03
CA THR A 74 1.22 6.55 -3.53
C THR A 74 1.22 5.51 -2.41
N GLU A 75 2.39 5.06 -1.98
CA GLU A 75 2.56 4.12 -0.88
C GLU A 75 1.92 4.64 0.42
N ASP A 76 2.31 5.84 0.86
CA ASP A 76 1.78 6.48 2.07
C ASP A 76 0.26 6.62 2.05
N GLU A 77 -0.32 6.93 0.88
CA GLU A 77 -1.76 7.10 0.73
C GLU A 77 -2.49 5.76 0.78
N TYR A 78 -1.91 4.73 0.15
CA TYR A 78 -2.46 3.39 0.20
C TYR A 78 -2.46 2.87 1.64
N ASP A 79 -1.34 3.00 2.36
CA ASP A 79 -1.22 2.56 3.75
C ASP A 79 -2.18 3.31 4.66
N TYR A 80 -2.30 4.63 4.47
CA TYR A 80 -3.27 5.44 5.18
C TYR A 80 -4.71 4.94 4.93
N LEU A 81 -5.09 4.72 3.67
CA LEU A 81 -6.44 4.24 3.32
C LEU A 81 -6.67 2.80 3.78
N ALA A 82 -5.65 1.95 3.77
CA ALA A 82 -5.73 0.57 4.25
C ALA A 82 -6.01 0.55 5.76
N ASN A 83 -5.28 1.35 6.54
CA ASN A 83 -5.55 1.53 7.96
C ASN A 83 -6.92 2.18 8.19
N PHE A 84 -7.30 3.15 7.35
CA PHE A 84 -8.57 3.87 7.45
C PHE A 84 -9.81 2.99 7.15
N PHE A 85 -9.72 2.07 6.19
CA PHE A 85 -10.83 1.16 5.86
C PHE A 85 -10.73 -0.20 6.57
N GLY A 86 -9.59 -0.54 7.15
CA GLY A 86 -9.36 -1.78 7.90
C GLY A 86 -9.96 -1.79 9.32
N GLU A 87 -10.08 -0.62 9.96
CA GLU A 87 -10.68 -0.51 11.30
C GLU A 87 -12.12 0.02 11.24
N ARG A 88 -13.01 -0.52 12.10
CA ARG A 88 -14.34 0.06 12.28
C ARG A 88 -14.23 1.33 13.11
N ARG A 89 -14.56 2.46 12.50
CA ARG A 89 -14.58 3.77 13.17
C ARG A 89 -16.02 4.28 13.29
N ALA A 90 -16.37 4.80 14.45
CA ALA A 90 -17.67 5.42 14.69
C ALA A 90 -17.71 6.88 14.21
N THR A 91 -16.55 7.55 14.10
CA THR A 91 -16.46 8.98 13.77
C THR A 91 -15.16 9.27 13.03
N ILE A 92 -15.18 10.30 12.18
CA ILE A 92 -14.03 10.81 11.43
C ILE A 92 -13.58 12.12 12.10
N THR A 93 -12.32 12.20 12.53
CA THR A 93 -11.77 13.41 13.13
C THR A 93 -11.50 14.49 12.07
N SER A 94 -11.38 15.75 12.48
CA SER A 94 -11.07 16.84 11.54
C SER A 94 -9.72 16.66 10.85
N GLU A 95 -8.74 16.04 11.52
CA GLU A 95 -7.44 15.72 10.91
C GLU A 95 -7.56 14.62 9.87
N GLN A 96 -8.29 13.55 10.19
CA GLN A 96 -8.56 12.48 9.23
C GLN A 96 -9.33 12.99 8.01
N GLN A 97 -10.30 13.87 8.24
CA GLN A 97 -11.03 14.51 7.16
C GLN A 97 -10.09 15.30 6.24
N LYS A 98 -9.16 16.08 6.79
CA LYS A 98 -8.16 16.82 5.99
C LYS A 98 -7.29 15.88 5.18
N SER A 99 -6.78 14.80 5.78
CA SER A 99 -5.96 13.82 5.07
C SER A 99 -6.74 13.16 3.92
N LEU A 100 -7.98 12.73 4.17
CA LEU A 100 -8.84 12.13 3.13
C LEU A 100 -9.13 13.12 1.99
N VAL A 101 -9.40 14.40 2.29
CA VAL A 101 -9.61 15.43 1.27
C VAL A 101 -8.34 15.65 0.43
N ASN A 102 -7.17 15.70 1.06
CA ASN A 102 -5.90 15.88 0.37
C ASN A 102 -5.61 14.73 -0.60
N ILE A 103 -5.79 13.49 -0.14
CA ILE A 103 -5.64 12.29 -0.97
C ILE A 103 -6.64 12.32 -2.12
N TYR A 104 -7.90 12.65 -1.84
CA TYR A 104 -8.94 12.75 -2.86
C TYR A 104 -8.58 13.79 -3.94
N ASN A 105 -8.20 15.00 -3.53
CA ASN A 105 -7.83 16.07 -4.45
C ASN A 105 -6.63 15.68 -5.34
N ARG A 106 -5.60 15.02 -4.77
CA ARG A 106 -4.45 14.55 -5.54
C ARG A 106 -4.81 13.41 -6.51
N VAL A 107 -5.59 12.44 -6.04
CA VAL A 107 -6.00 11.27 -6.83
C VAL A 107 -6.92 11.69 -7.95
N PHE A 108 -7.97 12.47 -7.67
CA PHE A 108 -8.99 12.83 -8.66
C PHE A 108 -8.69 14.14 -9.40
N ASN A 109 -7.53 14.77 -9.16
CA ASN A 109 -7.17 16.08 -9.70
C ASN A 109 -8.25 17.14 -9.41
N ASP A 110 -8.82 17.09 -8.21
CA ASP A 110 -9.94 17.92 -7.77
C ASP A 110 -9.47 18.95 -6.72
N ASN A 111 -10.32 19.90 -6.36
CA ASN A 111 -10.02 20.93 -5.36
C ASN A 111 -11.18 21.12 -4.38
N VAL A 112 -11.69 20.00 -3.86
CA VAL A 112 -12.79 19.98 -2.90
C VAL A 112 -12.28 20.43 -1.52
N LYS A 113 -13.12 21.20 -0.82
CA LYS A 113 -12.88 21.59 0.57
C LYS A 113 -13.58 20.62 1.52
N GLY A 114 -13.02 20.46 2.72
CA GLY A 114 -13.69 19.74 3.80
C GLY A 114 -15.07 20.31 4.09
N THR A 115 -16.01 19.45 4.48
CA THR A 115 -17.40 19.82 4.78
C THR A 115 -17.83 19.27 6.13
N SER A 116 -18.60 20.06 6.90
CA SER A 116 -19.22 19.58 8.13
C SER A 116 -20.44 18.67 7.87
N CYS A 117 -20.95 18.64 6.64
CA CYS A 117 -22.00 17.72 6.25
C CYS A 117 -21.45 16.28 6.12
N ALA A 118 -21.57 15.49 7.20
CA ALA A 118 -21.15 14.10 7.22
C ALA A 118 -21.69 13.25 6.04
N PRO A 119 -23.00 13.25 5.70
CA PRO A 119 -23.49 12.47 4.58
C PRO A 119 -22.96 12.98 3.23
N CYS A 120 -22.76 14.29 3.07
CA CYS A 120 -22.15 14.85 1.87
C CYS A 120 -20.71 14.35 1.71
N PHE A 121 -19.90 14.43 2.78
CA PHE A 121 -18.52 13.96 2.79
C PHE A 121 -18.41 12.47 2.44
N VAL A 122 -19.25 11.64 3.06
CA VAL A 122 -19.26 10.20 2.81
C VAL A 122 -19.62 9.91 1.36
N ASN A 123 -20.65 10.56 0.83
CA ASN A 123 -21.14 10.30 -0.52
C ASN A 123 -20.22 10.85 -1.62
N SER A 124 -19.59 12.01 -1.42
CA SER A 124 -18.78 12.66 -2.44
C SER A 124 -17.33 12.18 -2.45
N ILE A 125 -16.69 12.08 -1.29
CA ILE A 125 -15.26 11.83 -1.15
C ILE A 125 -15.02 10.38 -0.73
N LEU A 126 -15.59 9.97 0.41
CA LEU A 126 -15.20 8.71 1.03
C LEU A 126 -15.54 7.49 0.16
N LYS A 127 -16.75 7.44 -0.40
CA LYS A 127 -17.18 6.36 -1.31
C LYS A 127 -16.32 6.27 -2.57
N LYS A 128 -15.82 7.39 -3.09
CA LYS A 128 -14.95 7.40 -4.28
C LYS A 128 -13.55 6.86 -3.92
N LEU A 129 -12.97 7.33 -2.81
CA LEU A 129 -11.71 6.81 -2.28
C LEU A 129 -11.79 5.30 -1.99
N GLU A 130 -12.91 4.85 -1.42
CA GLU A 130 -13.14 3.43 -1.15
C GLU A 130 -13.16 2.61 -2.45
N LYS A 131 -13.83 3.10 -3.51
CA LYS A 131 -13.85 2.44 -4.83
C LYS A 131 -12.44 2.33 -5.42
N VAL A 132 -11.63 3.37 -5.30
CA VAL A 132 -10.23 3.36 -5.75
C VAL A 132 -9.44 2.33 -4.94
N TYR A 133 -9.48 2.43 -3.60
CA TYR A 133 -8.79 1.52 -2.70
C TYR A 133 -9.14 0.04 -2.95
N ARG A 134 -10.43 -0.26 -3.19
CA ARG A 134 -10.90 -1.62 -3.54
C ARG A 134 -10.30 -2.19 -4.83
N LYS A 135 -9.69 -1.37 -5.71
CA LYS A 135 -8.95 -1.86 -6.88
C LYS A 135 -7.51 -2.26 -6.60
N TYR A 136 -7.00 -1.91 -5.42
CA TYR A 136 -5.69 -2.30 -4.94
C TYR A 136 -5.73 -3.57 -4.07
N LYS A 137 -6.93 -4.04 -3.71
CA LYS A 137 -7.19 -5.31 -3.04
C LYS A 137 -7.50 -6.41 -4.07
#